data_AF-A0A971KN28-F1
#
_entry.id   AF-A0A971KN28-F1
#
_cell.length_a   1.000
_cell.length_b   1.000
_cell.length_c   1.000
_cell.angle_alpha   90.00
_cell.angle_beta   90.00
_cell.angle_gamma   90.00
#
_symmetry.space_group_name_H-M   'P 1'
#
loop_
_entity.id
_entity.type
_entity.pdbx_description
1 polymer ?
#
loop_
_entity_poly.entity_id
_entity_poly.type
_entity_poly.pdbx_seq_one_letter_code
_entity_poly.pdbx_strand_id
1 'polypeptide(L)'
;MKKLKFSKLITGTCLISMIVFPILFLLLKSSLSDVNIEVEALKREITKEENKIESLSMKIDELKSLANISDAIENEGLGYNSTNIKVISKK
;
A
#
# COMPACT_ATOMS: atom_id res chain seq x y z
N MET A 1 -13.12 63.01 5.30
CA MET A 1 -12.82 62.00 6.35
C MET A 1 -13.06 60.54 5.94
N LYS A 2 -14.16 60.16 5.26
CA LYS A 2 -14.46 58.75 4.91
C LYS A 2 -13.37 58.05 4.09
N LYS A 3 -12.78 58.71 3.08
CA LYS A 3 -11.71 58.12 2.24
C LYS A 3 -10.43 57.74 3.01
N LEU A 4 -10.06 58.51 4.03
CA LEU A 4 -8.87 58.23 4.85
C LEU A 4 -9.08 57.04 5.80
N LYS A 5 -10.31 56.87 6.33
CA LYS A 5 -10.68 55.70 7.14
C LYS A 5 -10.69 54.42 6.30
N PHE A 6 -11.17 54.52 5.06
CA PHE A 6 -11.19 53.40 4.10
C PHE A 6 -9.77 52.98 3.68
N SER A 7 -8.88 53.94 3.43
CA SER A 7 -7.47 53.68 3.16
C SER A 7 -6.81 52.91 4.30
N LYS A 8 -6.95 53.37 5.55
CA LYS A 8 -6.38 52.69 6.73
C LYS A 8 -6.95 51.29 6.94
N LEU A 9 -8.24 51.08 6.64
CA LEU A 9 -8.87 49.75 6.69
C LEU A 9 -8.23 48.80 5.67
N ILE A 10 -8.06 49.24 4.42
CA ILE A 10 -7.44 48.44 3.35
C ILE A 10 -5.98 48.11 3.67
N THR A 11 -5.22 49.07 4.22
CA THR A 11 -3.82 48.81 4.59
C THR A 11 -3.72 47.80 5.73
N GLY A 12 -4.61 47.88 6.72
CA GLY A 12 -4.68 46.93 7.82
C GLY A 12 -5.05 45.51 7.38
N THR A 13 -6.06 45.36 6.52
CA THR A 13 -6.44 44.04 6.00
C THR A 13 -5.37 43.43 5.10
N CYS A 14 -4.62 44.25 4.35
CA CYS A 14 -3.50 43.80 3.53
C CYS A 14 -2.34 43.25 4.39
N LEU A 15 -2.00 43.92 5.50
CA LEU A 15 -0.98 43.43 6.42
C LEU A 15 -1.40 42.11 7.11
N ILE A 16 -2.67 42.01 7.50
CA ILE A 16 -3.21 40.79 8.10
C ILE A 16 -3.20 39.63 7.09
N SER A 17 -3.61 39.88 5.84
CA SER A 17 -3.62 38.82 4.82
C SER A 17 -2.20 38.33 4.51
N MET A 18 -1.20 39.21 4.55
CA MET A 18 0.19 38.85 4.32
C MET A 18 0.74 37.86 5.36
N ILE A 19 0.21 37.89 6.59
CA ILE A 19 0.58 36.96 7.68
C ILE A 19 -0.28 35.70 7.65
N VAL A 20 -1.59 35.84 7.39
CA VAL A 20 -2.54 34.71 7.41
C VAL A 20 -2.36 33.79 6.20
N PHE A 21 -2.00 34.34 5.04
CA PHE A 21 -1.81 33.59 3.80
C PHE A 21 -0.75 32.49 3.89
N PRO A 22 0.50 32.74 4.35
CA PRO A 22 1.50 31.67 4.48
C PRO A 22 1.07 30.59 5.48
N ILE A 23 0.35 30.95 6.56
CA ILE A 23 -0.14 29.99 7.55
C ILE A 23 -1.16 29.04 6.91
N LEU A 24 -2.16 29.57 6.21
CA LEU A 24 -3.14 28.74 5.50
C LEU A 24 -2.48 27.87 4.43
N PHE A 25 -1.51 28.42 3.70
CA PHE A 25 -0.82 27.67 2.64
C PHE A 25 -0.05 26.46 3.18
N LEU A 26 0.59 26.60 4.35
CA LEU A 26 1.26 25.49 5.03
C LEU A 26 0.29 24.44 5.54
N LEU A 27 -0.84 24.85 6.13
CA LEU A 27 -1.87 23.92 6.62
C LEU A 27 -2.48 23.10 5.47
N LEU A 28 -2.81 23.75 4.35
CA LEU A 28 -3.33 23.07 3.17
C LEU A 28 -2.33 22.05 2.61
N LYS A 29 -1.03 22.41 2.56
CA LYS A 29 0.03 21.48 2.14
C LYS A 29 0.17 20.28 3.08
N SER A 30 0.09 20.50 4.39
CA SER A 30 0.12 19.41 5.37
C SER A 30 -1.05 18.45 5.14
N SER A 31 -2.28 18.96 5.04
CA SER A 31 -3.45 18.12 4.82
C SER A 31 -3.39 17.34 3.50
N LEU A 32 -2.87 17.95 2.43
CA LEU A 32 -2.63 17.24 1.16
C LEU A 32 -1.58 16.14 1.30
N SER A 33 -0.54 16.36 2.11
CA SER A 33 0.48 15.36 2.41
C SER A 33 -0.08 14.20 3.23
N ASP A 34 -0.91 14.50 4.24
CA ASP A 34 -1.52 13.48 5.10
C ASP A 34 -2.42 12.55 4.28
N VAL A 35 -3.25 13.12 3.38
CA VAL A 35 -4.07 12.35 2.44
C VAL A 35 -3.21 11.48 1.53
N ASN A 36 -2.08 12.00 1.03
CA ASN A 36 -1.19 11.21 0.18
C ASN A 36 -0.53 10.05 0.94
N ILE A 37 -0.15 10.27 2.21
CA ILE A 37 0.39 9.22 3.08
C ILE A 37 -0.66 8.13 3.32
N GLU A 38 -1.90 8.52 3.60
CA GLU A 38 -2.99 7.57 3.83
C GLU A 38 -3.29 6.73 2.58
N VAL A 39 -3.32 7.36 1.40
CA VAL A 39 -3.46 6.65 0.12
C VAL A 39 -2.33 5.64 -0.09
N GLU A 40 -1.07 6.03 0.18
CA GLU A 40 0.06 5.12 0.05
C GLU A 40 0.04 4.00 1.09
N ALA A 41 -0.45 4.25 2.30
CA ALA A 41 -0.65 3.22 3.32
C ALA A 41 -1.69 2.18 2.85
N LEU A 42 -2.83 2.63 2.35
CA LEU A 42 -3.88 1.76 1.82
C LEU A 42 -3.39 0.93 0.63
N LYS A 43 -2.64 1.53 -0.30
CA LYS A 43 -2.02 0.79 -1.41
C LYS A 43 -1.08 -0.31 -0.91
N ARG A 44 -0.25 -0.03 0.10
CA ARG A 44 0.66 -1.03 0.68
C ARG A 44 -0.10 -2.19 1.31
N GLU A 45 -1.22 -1.92 1.98
CA GLU A 45 -2.08 -2.97 2.55
C GLU A 45 -2.71 -3.83 1.44
N ILE A 46 -3.22 -3.21 0.37
CA ILE A 46 -3.74 -3.93 -0.80
C ILE A 46 -2.67 -4.85 -1.39
N THR A 47 -1.47 -4.33 -1.68
CA THR A 47 -0.38 -5.13 -2.25
C THR A 47 0.04 -6.28 -1.32
N LYS A 48 0.00 -6.08 0.00
CA LYS A 48 0.28 -7.16 0.95
C LYS A 48 -0.75 -8.29 0.88
N GLU A 49 -2.03 -7.95 0.78
CA GLU A 49 -3.09 -8.96 0.63
C GLU A 49 -3.08 -9.60 -0.76
N GLU A 50 -2.77 -8.86 -1.82
CA GLU A 50 -2.56 -9.42 -3.17
C GLU A 50 -1.46 -10.47 -3.19
N ASN A 51 -0.29 -10.18 -2.59
CA ASN A 51 0.81 -11.15 -2.47
C ASN A 51 0.41 -12.39 -1.67
N LYS A 52 -0.44 -12.23 -0.65
CA LYS A 52 -0.96 -13.34 0.14
C LYS A 52 -1.92 -14.19 -0.69
N ILE A 53 -2.80 -13.56 -1.47
CA ILE A 53 -3.70 -14.24 -2.40
C ILE A 53 -2.90 -15.02 -3.44
N GLU A 54 -1.86 -14.42 -4.01
CA GLU A 54 -0.95 -15.08 -4.97
C GLU A 54 -0.28 -16.30 -4.34
N SER A 55 0.28 -16.17 -3.13
CA SER A 55 0.89 -17.29 -2.41
C SER A 55 -0.10 -18.41 -2.10
N LEU A 56 -1.34 -18.07 -1.72
CA LEU A 56 -2.39 -19.05 -1.48
C LEU A 56 -2.80 -19.76 -2.77
N SER A 57 -2.92 -19.03 -3.88
CA SER A 57 -3.20 -19.61 -5.20
C SER A 57 -2.11 -20.60 -5.60
N MET A 58 -0.84 -20.23 -5.42
CA MET A 58 0.29 -21.12 -5.73
C MET A 58 0.25 -22.41 -4.91
N LYS A 59 -0.06 -22.32 -3.61
CA LYS A 59 -0.25 -23.51 -2.76
C LYS A 59 -1.41 -24.38 -3.22
N ILE A 60 -2.50 -23.79 -3.70
CA ILE A 60 -3.63 -24.55 -4.26
C ILE A 60 -3.18 -25.34 -5.50
N ASP A 61 -2.38 -24.72 -6.37
CA ASP A 61 -1.88 -25.37 -7.58
C ASP A 61 -0.88 -26.49 -7.26
N GLU A 62 -0.01 -26.29 -6.26
CA GLU A 62 0.86 -27.35 -5.74
C GLU A 62 0.05 -28.52 -5.17
N LEU A 63 -1.01 -28.26 -4.40
CA LEU A 63 -1.88 -29.30 -3.85
C LEU A 63 -2.62 -30.07 -4.94
N LYS A 64 -3.12 -29.39 -5.98
CA LYS A 64 -3.72 -30.05 -7.15
C LYS A 64 -2.69 -30.90 -7.89
N SER A 65 -1.47 -30.40 -8.05
CA SER A 65 -0.38 -31.15 -8.66
C SER A 65 -0.08 -32.43 -7.87
N LEU A 66 -0.04 -32.35 -6.53
CA LEU A 66 0.16 -33.51 -5.67
C LEU A 66 -0.98 -34.53 -5.76
N ALA A 67 -2.23 -34.07 -5.81
CA ALA A 67 -3.39 -34.93 -6.02
C ALA A 67 -3.30 -35.66 -7.36
N ASN A 68 -3.00 -34.93 -8.44
CA ASN A 68 -2.83 -35.52 -9.78
C ASN A 68 -1.71 -36.56 -9.82
N ILE A 69 -0.59 -36.33 -9.13
CA ILE A 69 0.50 -37.31 -9.01
C ILE A 69 0.01 -38.56 -8.27
N SER A 70 -0.77 -38.39 -7.20
CA SER A 70 -1.30 -39.50 -6.41
C SER A 70 -2.27 -40.35 -7.23
N ASP A 71 -3.18 -39.70 -7.97
CA ASP A 71 -4.12 -40.37 -8.86
C ASP A 71 -3.38 -41.11 -9.99
N ALA A 72 -2.32 -40.53 -10.57
CA ALA A 72 -1.52 -41.19 -11.60
C ALA A 72 -0.79 -42.43 -11.05
N ILE A 73 -0.27 -42.35 -9.82
CA ILE A 73 0.39 -43.47 -9.13
C ILE A 73 -0.61 -44.61 -8.89
N GLU A 74 -1.82 -44.30 -8.45
CA GLU A 74 -2.88 -45.29 -8.22
C GLU A 74 -3.36 -45.93 -9.52
N ASN A 75 -3.56 -45.14 -10.58
CA ASN A 75 -4.01 -45.63 -11.89
C ASN A 75 -2.96 -46.47 -12.64
N GLU A 76 -1.67 -46.16 -12.48
CA GLU A 76 -0.57 -46.89 -13.13
C GLU A 76 -0.02 -48.04 -12.26
N GLY A 77 -0.56 -48.24 -11.04
CA GLY A 77 -0.08 -49.26 -10.09
C GLY A 77 1.35 -49.03 -9.61
N LEU A 78 1.83 -47.79 -9.67
CA LEU A 78 3.19 -47.40 -9.30
C LEU A 78 3.25 -47.08 -7.79
N GLY A 79 4.47 -47.02 -7.23
CA GLY A 79 4.69 -46.61 -5.84
C GLY A 79 5.45 -45.28 -5.75
N TYR A 80 5.01 -44.36 -4.89
CA TYR A 80 5.73 -43.10 -4.64
C TYR A 80 7.04 -43.37 -3.88
N ASN A 81 8.20 -43.04 -4.46
CA ASN A 81 9.50 -43.12 -3.79
C ASN A 81 10.17 -41.73 -3.71
N SER A 82 10.18 -41.15 -2.51
CA SER A 82 10.68 -39.79 -2.23
C SER A 82 12.13 -39.76 -1.70
N THR A 83 13.00 -40.63 -2.19
CA THR A 83 14.37 -40.76 -1.63
C THR A 83 15.32 -39.59 -1.96
N ASN A 84 14.90 -38.59 -2.72
CA ASN A 84 15.74 -37.46 -3.11
C ASN A 84 15.48 -36.22 -2.25
N ILE A 85 15.69 -36.32 -0.94
CA ILE A 85 15.71 -35.15 -0.04
C ILE A 85 17.13 -34.57 -0.04
N LYS A 86 17.33 -33.44 -0.73
CA LYS A 86 18.59 -32.68 -0.65
C LYS A 86 18.48 -31.65 0.47
N VAL A 87 19.06 -31.96 1.63
CA VAL A 87 19.18 -31.01 2.76
C VAL A 87 20.18 -29.92 2.36
N ILE A 88 19.69 -28.75 1.93
CA ILE A 88 20.53 -27.57 1.70
C ILE A 88 20.55 -26.75 2.99
N SER A 89 21.18 -27.28 4.02
CA SER A 89 21.73 -26.47 5.10
C SER A 89 22.89 -27.19 5.76
N LYS A 90 24.10 -26.70 5.47
CA LYS A 90 25.23 -26.78 6.39
C LYS A 90 26.08 -25.52 6.21
N LYS A 91 26.01 -24.69 7.26
CA LYS A 91 26.84 -23.52 7.60
C LYS A 91 26.28 -22.15 7.23
#